data_AF-A0A4R1AWS0-F1
#
_entry.id   AF-A0A4R1AWS0-F1
#
_cell.length_a   1.000
_cell.length_b   1.000
_cell.length_c   1.000
_cell.angle_alpha   90.00
_cell.angle_beta   90.00
_cell.angle_gamma   90.00
#
_symmetry.space_group_name_H-M   'P 1'
#
loop_
_entity.id
_entity.type
_entity.pdbx_description
1 polymer ?
#
loop_
_entity_poly.entity_id
_entity_poly.type
_entity_poly.pdbx_seq_one_letter_code
_entity_poly.pdbx_strand_id
1 'polypeptide(L)'
;MEGTTELKPATAVKNDQKSLVEITTDHIDKVVSYKGRVWTIYGTTNNGVFAFNGVKPYPEFKFRSQDDFWRSRFKTTFIPAEDVKTLEEIEIAEYVKQEKAADKKKLKKKYATEFFSWLTGHTKGFVSKHLEERFNGYQFAPGHICYEIWKSEGALLLSHNTNFGYTQHSYFDYVTWESDDRLYEKRKREHEDEIIENYRDYIIEEYKKSTESTRW
;
A
#
# COMPACT_ATOMS: atom_id res chain seq x y z
N MET A 1 39.18 -54.02 -23.97
CA MET A 1 38.85 -52.58 -24.10
C MET A 1 38.27 -52.16 -22.77
N GLU A 2 39.13 -51.72 -21.85
CA GLU A 2 38.73 -51.26 -20.52
C GLU A 2 38.61 -49.73 -20.58
N GLY A 3 37.38 -49.22 -20.49
CA GLY A 3 37.10 -47.80 -20.46
C GLY A 3 37.13 -47.28 -19.03
N THR A 4 38.25 -46.70 -18.62
CA THR A 4 38.35 -45.91 -17.39
C THR A 4 37.60 -44.59 -17.57
N THR A 5 36.49 -44.44 -16.87
CA THR A 5 35.75 -43.17 -16.82
C THR A 5 36.33 -42.33 -15.69
N GLU A 6 37.09 -41.28 -16.04
CA GLU A 6 37.55 -40.28 -15.08
C GLU A 6 36.37 -39.47 -14.52
N LEU A 7 36.14 -39.59 -13.22
CA LEU A 7 35.23 -38.72 -12.47
C LEU A 7 35.90 -37.35 -12.27
N LYS A 8 35.36 -36.32 -12.90
CA LYS A 8 35.73 -34.92 -12.63
C LYS A 8 35.39 -34.55 -11.18
N PRO A 9 36.25 -33.80 -10.46
CA PRO A 9 35.94 -33.35 -9.11
C PRO A 9 34.76 -32.37 -9.15
N ALA A 10 33.82 -32.59 -8.22
CA ALA A 10 32.66 -31.73 -8.02
C ALA A 10 33.12 -30.30 -7.74
N THR A 11 32.66 -29.38 -8.57
CA THR A 11 32.86 -27.94 -8.41
C THR A 11 32.30 -27.52 -7.06
N ALA A 12 33.17 -27.01 -6.18
CA ALA A 12 32.78 -26.46 -4.90
C ALA A 12 31.73 -25.36 -5.12
N VAL A 13 30.50 -25.61 -4.67
CA VAL A 13 29.45 -24.60 -4.57
C VAL A 13 29.96 -23.57 -3.57
N LYS A 14 30.32 -22.38 -4.05
CA LYS A 14 30.58 -21.23 -3.20
C LYS A 14 29.27 -20.91 -2.48
N ASN A 15 29.19 -21.29 -1.20
CA ASN A 15 28.19 -20.75 -0.29
C ASN A 15 28.52 -19.27 -0.12
N ASP A 16 27.84 -18.42 -0.89
CA ASP A 16 27.76 -16.99 -0.61
C ASP A 16 27.01 -16.83 0.73
N GLN A 17 27.75 -16.92 1.84
CA GLN A 17 27.27 -16.46 3.14
C GLN A 17 27.05 -14.95 3.02
N LYS A 18 25.85 -14.54 2.59
CA LYS A 18 25.33 -13.19 2.86
C LYS A 18 25.54 -12.96 4.35
N SER A 19 26.39 -12.00 4.71
CA SER A 19 26.58 -11.61 6.10
C SER A 19 25.22 -11.19 6.65
N LEU A 20 24.67 -11.98 7.57
CA LEU A 20 23.45 -11.64 8.27
C LEU A 20 23.72 -10.34 9.05
N VAL A 21 22.97 -9.28 8.72
CA VAL A 21 23.02 -8.03 9.49
C VAL A 21 22.55 -8.36 10.90
N GLU A 22 23.38 -8.10 11.91
CA GLU A 22 23.02 -8.32 13.30
C GLU A 22 22.00 -7.24 13.73
N ILE A 23 20.75 -7.66 13.93
CA ILE A 23 19.67 -6.78 14.35
C ILE A 23 19.67 -6.66 15.87
N THR A 24 20.13 -5.51 16.36
CA THR A 24 20.15 -5.17 17.79
C THR A 24 19.14 -4.07 18.14
N THR A 25 18.89 -3.83 19.43
CA THR A 25 18.06 -2.71 19.92
C THR A 25 18.56 -1.33 19.50
N ASP A 26 19.82 -1.20 19.10
CA ASP A 26 20.39 0.06 18.59
C ASP A 26 19.79 0.48 17.24
N HIS A 27 19.00 -0.38 16.60
CA HIS A 27 18.24 -0.05 15.40
C HIS A 27 16.92 0.67 15.70
N ILE A 28 16.46 0.70 16.96
CA ILE A 28 15.25 1.43 17.33
C ILE A 28 15.42 2.92 16.97
N ASP A 29 14.33 3.53 16.48
CA ASP A 29 14.25 4.89 15.95
C ASP A 29 15.08 5.17 14.69
N LYS A 30 15.88 4.21 14.21
CA LYS A 30 16.53 4.35 12.91
C LYS A 30 15.51 4.19 11.78
N VAL A 31 15.80 4.85 10.66
CA VAL A 31 14.94 4.85 9.47
C VAL A 31 15.53 3.93 8.41
N VAL A 32 14.68 3.16 7.76
CA VAL A 32 15.05 2.26 6.65
C VAL A 32 14.24 2.58 5.41
N SER A 33 14.78 2.24 4.24
CA SER A 33 14.01 2.18 3.00
C SER A 33 13.56 0.75 2.76
N TYR A 34 12.25 0.53 2.63
CA TYR A 34 11.69 -0.78 2.32
C TYR A 34 10.52 -0.65 1.37
N LYS A 35 10.55 -1.44 0.29
CA LYS A 35 9.57 -1.41 -0.81
C LYS A 35 9.31 0.00 -1.38
N GLY A 36 10.33 0.87 -1.39
CA GLY A 36 10.22 2.23 -1.93
C GLY A 36 9.51 3.22 -1.01
N ARG A 37 9.31 2.86 0.26
CA ARG A 37 8.83 3.76 1.32
C ARG A 37 9.85 3.87 2.46
N VAL A 38 9.79 4.94 3.25
CA VAL A 38 10.57 5.10 4.48
C VAL A 38 9.82 4.55 5.69
N TRP A 39 10.54 3.88 6.57
CA TRP A 39 9.98 3.25 7.76
C TRP A 39 10.86 3.51 8.97
N THR A 40 10.25 3.90 10.09
CA THR A 40 10.96 4.07 11.37
C THR A 40 10.79 2.81 12.21
N ILE A 41 11.91 2.26 12.68
CA ILE A 41 11.94 1.03 13.48
C ILE A 41 11.45 1.34 14.91
N TYR A 42 10.49 0.55 15.40
CA TYR A 42 10.01 0.65 16.79
C TYR A 42 10.23 -0.64 17.59
N GLY A 43 10.63 -1.73 16.95
CA GLY A 43 10.90 -3.00 17.61
C GLY A 43 11.86 -3.87 16.79
N THR A 44 12.58 -4.75 17.47
CA THR A 44 13.64 -5.56 16.86
C THR A 44 13.51 -7.02 17.29
N THR A 45 13.95 -7.92 16.43
CA THR A 45 14.07 -9.37 16.66
C THR A 45 15.30 -9.89 15.94
N ASN A 46 15.75 -11.11 16.25
CA ASN A 46 16.87 -11.73 15.53
C ASN A 46 16.61 -11.90 14.02
N ASN A 47 15.34 -11.91 13.61
CA ASN A 47 14.94 -12.20 12.23
C ASN A 47 14.60 -10.92 11.44
N GLY A 48 14.64 -9.74 12.06
CA GLY A 48 14.22 -8.49 11.41
C GLY A 48 13.64 -7.47 12.38
N VAL A 49 12.99 -6.46 11.81
CA VAL A 49 12.52 -5.28 12.55
C VAL A 49 11.04 -5.02 12.31
N PHE A 50 10.37 -4.52 13.35
CA PHE A 50 9.04 -3.96 13.25
C PHE A 50 9.16 -2.45 13.04
N ALA A 51 8.51 -1.95 11.99
CA ALA A 51 8.60 -0.54 11.62
C ALA A 51 7.23 0.05 11.30
N PHE A 52 7.08 1.34 11.55
CA PHE A 52 5.91 2.12 11.14
C PHE A 52 6.27 3.02 9.95
N ASN A 53 5.33 3.29 9.05
CA ASN A 53 5.61 4.07 7.85
C ASN A 53 5.86 5.55 8.22
N GLY A 54 6.86 6.15 7.60
CA GLY A 54 7.25 7.54 7.83
C GLY A 54 8.44 7.69 8.77
N VAL A 55 8.81 8.96 8.99
CA VAL A 55 9.89 9.38 9.88
C VAL A 55 9.31 9.81 11.21
N LYS A 56 10.01 9.50 12.31
CA LYS A 56 9.70 9.99 13.65
C LYS A 56 9.51 11.53 13.65
N PRO A 57 8.36 12.05 14.13
CA PRO A 57 8.02 13.46 13.98
C PRO A 57 8.78 14.40 14.93
N TYR A 58 9.16 13.92 16.12
CA TYR A 58 9.91 14.68 17.14
C TYR A 58 10.66 13.71 18.09
N PRO A 59 11.72 14.15 18.78
CA PRO A 59 12.63 13.26 19.53
C PRO A 59 11.97 12.40 20.62
N GLU A 60 10.96 12.93 21.31
CA GLU A 60 10.26 12.26 22.42
C GLU A 60 9.17 11.31 21.95
N PHE A 61 8.88 11.27 20.64
CA PHE A 61 7.86 10.41 20.07
C PHE A 61 8.15 8.94 20.36
N LYS A 62 7.16 8.22 20.87
CA LYS A 62 7.24 6.77 21.10
C LYS A 62 6.04 6.10 20.46
N PHE A 63 6.29 5.35 19.40
CA PHE A 63 5.24 4.56 18.75
C PHE A 63 4.78 3.43 19.69
N ARG A 64 3.46 3.26 19.83
CA ARG A 64 2.88 2.14 20.58
C ARG A 64 1.92 1.38 19.66
N SER A 65 2.35 0.21 19.19
CA SER A 65 1.56 -0.60 18.25
C SER A 65 0.25 -1.13 18.82
N GLN A 66 0.09 -1.15 20.14
CA GLN A 66 -1.13 -1.59 20.83
C GLN A 66 -2.19 -0.49 20.96
N ASP A 67 -1.85 0.76 20.67
CA ASP A 67 -2.76 1.90 20.77
C ASP A 67 -3.49 2.11 19.44
N ASP A 68 -4.83 2.13 19.49
CA ASP A 68 -5.66 2.31 18.31
C ASP A 68 -5.41 3.66 17.63
N PHE A 69 -5.02 4.70 18.37
CA PHE A 69 -4.65 5.99 17.78
C PHE A 69 -3.46 5.84 16.83
N TRP A 70 -2.39 5.17 17.26
CA TRP A 70 -1.20 5.00 16.43
C TRP A 70 -1.42 4.03 15.28
N ARG A 71 -2.19 2.95 15.51
CA ARG A 71 -2.61 2.03 14.45
C ARG A 71 -3.49 2.73 13.41
N SER A 72 -4.29 3.71 13.79
CA SER A 72 -5.08 4.49 12.82
C SER A 72 -4.21 5.41 11.96
N ARG A 73 -3.07 5.88 12.50
CA ARG A 73 -2.24 6.94 11.88
C ARG A 73 -1.07 6.43 11.05
N PHE A 74 -0.48 5.30 11.43
CA PHE A 74 0.74 4.79 10.79
C PHE A 74 0.60 3.31 10.43
N LYS A 75 0.74 2.98 9.14
CA LYS A 75 0.95 1.60 8.65
C LYS A 75 2.14 0.99 9.36
N THR A 76 2.08 -0.32 9.59
CA THR A 76 3.11 -1.08 10.28
C THR A 76 3.49 -2.28 9.43
N THR A 77 4.76 -2.64 9.42
CA THR A 77 5.25 -3.81 8.69
C THR A 77 6.38 -4.50 9.45
N PHE A 78 6.64 -5.75 9.08
CA PHE A 78 7.83 -6.48 9.49
C PHE A 78 8.81 -6.52 8.31
N ILE A 79 10.06 -6.12 8.56
CA ILE A 79 11.12 -6.07 7.55
C ILE A 79 12.14 -7.15 7.93
N PRO A 80 12.31 -8.20 7.10
CA PRO A 80 13.30 -9.25 7.34
C PRO A 80 14.72 -8.70 7.47
N ALA A 81 15.54 -9.31 8.32
CA ALA A 81 16.91 -8.82 8.61
C ALA A 81 17.76 -8.61 7.34
N GLU A 82 17.60 -9.47 6.33
CA GLU A 82 18.29 -9.36 5.04
C GLU A 82 17.90 -8.15 4.19
N ASP A 83 16.75 -7.53 4.47
CA ASP A 83 16.22 -6.35 3.77
C ASP A 83 16.41 -5.06 4.60
N VAL A 84 16.95 -5.15 5.82
CA VAL A 84 17.19 -3.98 6.67
C VAL A 84 18.37 -3.19 6.14
N LYS A 85 18.07 -2.09 5.44
CA LYS A 85 19.05 -1.07 5.07
C LYS A 85 18.70 0.25 5.74
N THR A 86 19.46 0.58 6.77
CA THR A 86 19.36 1.86 7.48
C THR A 86 19.82 3.02 6.61
N LEU A 87 19.14 4.15 6.75
CA LEU A 87 19.40 5.36 6.00
C LEU A 87 20.08 6.41 6.88
N GLU A 88 20.99 7.16 6.27
CA GLU A 88 21.55 8.38 6.85
C GLU A 88 20.60 9.57 6.65
N GLU A 89 20.77 10.64 7.44
CA GLU A 89 19.85 11.80 7.46
C GLU A 89 19.62 12.43 6.06
N ILE A 90 20.69 12.55 5.27
CA ILE A 90 20.61 13.09 3.90
C ILE A 90 19.79 12.16 3.00
N GLU A 91 19.96 10.85 3.13
CA GLU A 91 19.19 9.87 2.36
C GLU A 91 17.71 9.92 2.76
N ILE A 92 17.40 9.99 4.06
CA ILE A 92 16.03 10.10 4.57
C ILE A 92 15.31 11.27 3.90
N ALA A 93 15.94 12.45 3.89
CA ALA A 93 15.36 13.65 3.28
C ALA A 93 15.07 13.45 1.78
N GLU A 94 15.97 12.76 1.06
CA GLU A 94 15.78 12.45 -0.34
C GLU A 94 14.61 11.48 -0.57
N TYR A 95 14.55 10.38 0.18
CA TYR A 95 13.45 9.41 0.07
C TYR A 95 12.10 10.03 0.39
N VAL A 96 12.00 10.83 1.47
CA VAL A 96 10.75 11.55 1.81
C VAL A 96 10.32 12.51 0.70
N LYS A 97 11.29 13.18 0.05
CA LYS A 97 11.00 14.03 -1.11
C LYS A 97 10.48 13.21 -2.29
N GLN A 98 11.07 12.04 -2.55
CA GLN A 98 10.64 11.14 -3.62
C GLN A 98 9.23 10.57 -3.37
N GLU A 99 8.90 10.18 -2.13
CA GLU A 99 7.56 9.75 -1.73
C GLU A 99 6.52 10.84 -1.97
N LYS A 100 6.77 12.05 -1.46
CA LYS A 100 5.86 13.20 -1.68
C LYS A 100 5.68 13.51 -3.16
N ALA A 101 6.74 13.36 -3.96
CA ALA A 101 6.65 13.51 -5.40
C ALA A 101 5.82 12.39 -6.03
N ALA A 102 5.96 11.14 -5.58
CA ALA A 102 5.16 10.00 -6.04
C ALA A 102 3.68 10.19 -5.70
N ASP A 103 3.35 10.65 -4.50
CA ASP A 103 1.97 10.91 -4.05
C ASP A 103 1.30 12.04 -4.84
N LYS A 104 2.06 12.95 -5.45
CA LYS A 104 1.55 14.01 -6.35
C LYS A 104 1.47 13.61 -7.82
N LYS A 105 2.16 12.55 -8.26
CA LYS A 105 2.16 12.14 -9.67
C LYS A 105 0.78 11.66 -10.11
N LYS A 106 0.34 12.07 -11.31
CA LYS A 106 -0.83 11.46 -11.95
C LYS A 106 -0.57 9.98 -12.26
N LEU A 107 -1.62 9.16 -12.20
CA LEU A 107 -1.57 7.78 -12.67
C LEU A 107 -1.25 7.79 -14.16
N LYS A 108 -0.20 7.07 -14.56
CA LYS A 108 0.22 6.96 -15.96
C LYS A 108 -0.15 5.58 -16.51
N LYS A 109 -0.43 5.50 -17.81
CA LYS A 109 -0.73 4.24 -18.52
C LYS A 109 0.29 3.13 -18.25
N LYS A 110 1.59 3.46 -18.22
CA LYS A 110 2.65 2.49 -17.88
C LYS A 110 2.41 1.87 -16.50
N TYR A 111 2.13 2.69 -15.50
CA TYR A 111 1.90 2.23 -14.13
C TYR A 111 0.63 1.40 -14.00
N ALA A 112 -0.45 1.87 -14.61
CA ALA A 112 -1.71 1.13 -14.70
C ALA A 112 -1.53 -0.25 -15.36
N THR A 113 -0.73 -0.32 -16.44
CA THR A 113 -0.39 -1.58 -17.12
C THR A 113 0.34 -2.54 -16.17
N GLU A 114 1.31 -2.03 -15.41
CA GLU A 114 2.08 -2.85 -14.48
C GLU A 114 1.22 -3.33 -13.31
N PHE A 115 0.39 -2.47 -12.74
CA PHE A 115 -0.54 -2.82 -11.68
C PHE A 115 -1.54 -3.90 -12.12
N PHE A 116 -2.21 -3.73 -13.27
CA PHE A 116 -3.18 -4.73 -13.75
C PHE A 116 -2.52 -6.05 -14.15
N SER A 117 -1.28 -6.01 -14.66
CA SER A 117 -0.50 -7.22 -14.94
C SER A 117 -0.19 -7.99 -13.65
N TRP A 118 0.20 -7.28 -12.59
CA TRP A 118 0.38 -7.85 -11.26
C TRP A 118 -0.93 -8.42 -10.69
N LEU A 119 -2.01 -7.64 -10.74
CA LEU A 119 -3.31 -8.00 -10.17
C LEU A 119 -3.94 -9.23 -10.83
N THR A 120 -3.85 -9.32 -12.16
CA THR A 120 -4.61 -10.30 -12.94
C THR A 120 -3.76 -11.44 -13.50
N GLY A 121 -2.44 -11.37 -13.38
CA GLY A 121 -1.50 -12.35 -13.95
C GLY A 121 -1.32 -12.28 -15.47
N HIS A 122 -2.01 -11.37 -16.17
CA HIS A 122 -1.85 -11.18 -17.60
C HIS A 122 -0.50 -10.54 -17.96
N THR A 123 -0.03 -10.77 -19.19
CA THR A 123 1.19 -10.12 -19.68
C THR A 123 0.98 -8.61 -19.83
N LYS A 124 2.04 -7.82 -19.58
CA LYS A 124 2.01 -6.35 -19.76
C LYS A 124 1.56 -5.94 -21.17
N GLY A 125 1.95 -6.69 -22.21
CA GLY A 125 1.53 -6.44 -23.58
C GLY A 125 0.03 -6.63 -23.80
N PHE A 126 -0.54 -7.70 -23.23
CA PHE A 126 -1.99 -7.93 -23.28
C PHE A 126 -2.75 -6.83 -22.55
N VAL A 127 -2.35 -6.50 -21.32
CA VAL A 127 -2.96 -5.43 -20.53
C VAL A 127 -2.90 -4.12 -21.28
N SER A 128 -1.71 -3.69 -21.73
CA SER A 128 -1.52 -2.38 -22.36
C SER A 128 -2.38 -2.17 -23.62
N LYS A 129 -2.64 -3.26 -24.35
CA LYS A 129 -3.48 -3.28 -25.56
C LYS A 129 -4.97 -3.10 -25.23
N HIS A 130 -5.44 -3.62 -24.11
CA HIS A 130 -6.85 -3.60 -23.70
C HIS A 130 -7.13 -2.63 -22.55
N LEU A 131 -6.16 -1.76 -22.24
CA LEU A 131 -6.26 -0.75 -21.21
C LEU A 131 -6.85 0.53 -21.81
N GLU A 132 -8.01 0.93 -21.31
CA GLU A 132 -8.72 2.15 -21.71
C GLU A 132 -8.44 3.27 -20.71
N GLU A 133 -8.14 4.47 -21.21
CA GLU A 133 -7.99 5.66 -20.36
C GLU A 133 -9.36 6.26 -20.07
N ARG A 134 -9.61 6.56 -18.80
CA ARG A 134 -10.78 7.26 -18.29
C ARG A 134 -10.32 8.56 -17.62
N PHE A 135 -11.25 9.48 -17.35
CA PHE A 135 -10.97 10.86 -16.92
C PHE A 135 -9.77 11.01 -15.94
N ASN A 136 -9.78 10.26 -14.84
CA ASN A 136 -8.71 10.26 -13.83
C ASN A 136 -8.13 8.85 -13.57
N GLY A 137 -8.28 7.94 -14.54
CA GLY A 137 -8.07 6.52 -14.28
C GLY A 137 -7.84 5.68 -15.51
N TYR A 138 -7.77 4.37 -15.29
CA TYR A 138 -7.68 3.38 -16.36
C TYR A 138 -8.64 2.23 -16.08
N GLN A 139 -9.30 1.77 -17.13
CA GLN A 139 -10.19 0.63 -17.09
C GLN A 139 -9.57 -0.54 -17.85
N PHE A 140 -9.68 -1.74 -17.29
CA PHE A 140 -9.22 -2.98 -17.90
C PHE A 140 -10.29 -4.06 -17.69
N ALA A 141 -10.77 -4.65 -18.78
CA ALA A 141 -11.84 -5.65 -18.74
C ALA A 141 -11.40 -6.96 -19.42
N PRO A 142 -10.66 -7.85 -18.73
CA PRO A 142 -10.32 -9.16 -19.24
C PRO A 142 -11.54 -10.10 -19.14
N GLY A 143 -12.44 -10.03 -20.13
CA GLY A 143 -13.65 -10.85 -20.17
C GLY A 143 -14.82 -10.19 -19.45
N HIS A 144 -15.41 -10.88 -18.46
CA HIS A 144 -16.64 -10.44 -17.78
C HIS A 144 -16.42 -9.51 -16.58
N ILE A 145 -15.20 -9.49 -16.02
CA ILE A 145 -14.85 -8.60 -14.92
C ILE A 145 -14.22 -7.34 -15.50
N CYS A 146 -14.75 -6.21 -15.08
CA CYS A 146 -14.25 -4.88 -15.37
C CYS A 146 -13.57 -4.33 -14.12
N TYR A 147 -12.30 -4.00 -14.27
CA TYR A 147 -11.53 -3.30 -13.25
C TYR A 147 -11.32 -1.85 -13.68
N GLU A 148 -11.50 -0.93 -12.74
CA GLU A 148 -11.19 0.49 -12.93
C GLU A 148 -10.28 0.94 -11.80
N ILE A 149 -9.20 1.65 -12.15
CA ILE A 149 -8.29 2.22 -11.17
C ILE A 149 -8.20 3.73 -11.31
N TRP A 150 -8.10 4.38 -10.16
CA TRP A 150 -7.97 5.82 -10.01
C TRP A 150 -6.96 6.08 -8.92
N LYS A 151 -6.20 7.16 -9.05
CA LYS A 151 -5.34 7.58 -7.95
C LYS A 151 -6.05 8.62 -7.09
N SER A 152 -6.12 8.37 -5.80
CA SER A 152 -6.64 9.30 -4.81
C SER A 152 -5.71 9.32 -3.60
N GLU A 153 -5.28 10.52 -3.17
CA GLU A 153 -4.55 10.72 -1.90
C GLU A 153 -3.35 9.79 -1.66
N GLY A 154 -2.48 9.60 -2.66
CA GLY A 154 -1.30 8.73 -2.52
C GLY A 154 -1.61 7.22 -2.54
N ALA A 155 -2.88 6.85 -2.72
CA ALA A 155 -3.35 5.49 -2.92
C ALA A 155 -3.91 5.27 -4.32
N LEU A 156 -3.98 4.01 -4.72
CA LEU A 156 -4.68 3.53 -5.89
C LEU A 156 -6.01 2.91 -5.42
N LEU A 157 -7.12 3.52 -5.80
CA LEU A 157 -8.44 2.92 -5.66
C LEU A 157 -8.65 1.95 -6.82
N LEU A 158 -8.94 0.69 -6.51
CA LEU A 158 -9.44 -0.30 -7.44
C LEU A 158 -10.96 -0.44 -7.23
N SER A 159 -11.70 -0.23 -8.29
CA SER A 159 -13.12 -0.54 -8.39
C SER A 159 -13.30 -1.73 -9.32
N HIS A 160 -14.13 -2.70 -8.95
CA HIS A 160 -14.48 -3.79 -9.85
C HIS A 160 -15.90 -4.30 -9.62
N ASN A 161 -16.53 -4.77 -10.69
CA ASN A 161 -17.83 -5.42 -10.60
C ASN A 161 -17.66 -6.88 -10.16
N THR A 162 -18.46 -7.31 -9.20
CA THR A 162 -18.62 -8.72 -8.85
C THR A 162 -19.84 -9.29 -9.57
N ASN A 163 -19.92 -10.63 -9.69
CA ASN A 163 -20.95 -11.36 -10.45
C ASN A 163 -22.42 -11.05 -10.06
N PHE A 164 -22.67 -10.24 -9.03
CA PHE A 164 -24.00 -9.91 -8.51
C PHE A 164 -24.39 -8.43 -8.67
N GLY A 165 -23.69 -7.68 -9.54
CA GLY A 165 -24.04 -6.27 -9.84
C GLY A 165 -23.58 -5.27 -8.79
N TYR A 166 -22.83 -5.70 -7.78
CA TYR A 166 -22.21 -4.82 -6.79
C TYR A 166 -20.78 -4.45 -7.20
N THR A 167 -20.49 -3.16 -7.13
CA THR A 167 -19.14 -2.62 -7.27
C THR A 167 -18.41 -2.74 -5.93
N GLN A 168 -17.24 -3.39 -5.93
CA GLN A 168 -16.37 -3.46 -4.78
C GLN A 168 -15.18 -2.51 -4.93
N HIS A 169 -14.78 -1.93 -3.80
CA HIS A 169 -13.64 -1.03 -3.71
C HIS A 169 -12.53 -1.66 -2.90
N SER A 170 -11.29 -1.48 -3.34
CA SER A 170 -10.09 -1.82 -2.59
C SER A 170 -9.05 -0.73 -2.78
N TYR A 171 -8.29 -0.43 -1.74
CA TYR A 171 -7.24 0.57 -1.81
C TYR A 171 -5.89 -0.10 -1.77
N PHE A 172 -4.94 0.42 -2.53
CA PHE A 172 -3.58 -0.05 -2.57
C PHE A 172 -2.62 1.12 -2.41
N ASP A 173 -1.49 0.89 -1.77
CA ASP A 173 -0.42 1.87 -1.74
C ASP A 173 0.03 2.16 -3.18
N TYR A 174 0.08 3.43 -3.57
CA TYR A 174 0.42 3.79 -4.94
C TYR A 174 1.85 3.39 -5.32
N VAL A 175 2.76 3.15 -4.37
CA VAL A 175 4.15 2.76 -4.65
C VAL A 175 4.35 1.26 -4.48
N THR A 176 3.81 0.66 -3.41
CA THR A 176 4.11 -0.73 -3.06
C THR A 176 3.10 -1.73 -3.61
N TRP A 177 1.91 -1.27 -4.05
CA TRP A 177 0.73 -2.09 -4.37
C TRP A 177 0.27 -3.01 -3.25
N GLU A 178 0.74 -2.82 -2.02
CA GLU A 178 0.19 -3.53 -0.87
C GLU A 178 -1.21 -3.00 -0.58
N SER A 179 -2.10 -3.88 -0.11
CA SER A 179 -3.45 -3.47 0.27
C SER A 179 -3.39 -2.43 1.39
N ASP A 180 -4.21 -1.41 1.26
CA ASP A 180 -4.41 -0.36 2.24
C ASP A 180 -5.77 -0.53 2.90
N ASP A 181 -5.92 -1.64 3.63
CA ASP A 181 -7.16 -1.99 4.33
C ASP A 181 -7.58 -0.89 5.31
N ARG A 182 -6.62 -0.11 5.82
CA ARG A 182 -6.90 1.01 6.73
C ARG A 182 -7.52 2.18 6.01
N LEU A 183 -7.00 2.56 4.85
CA LEU A 183 -7.64 3.58 4.03
C LEU A 183 -9.02 3.13 3.58
N TYR A 184 -9.19 1.84 3.25
CA TYR A 184 -10.51 1.26 2.97
C TYR A 184 -11.47 1.46 4.14
N GLU A 185 -11.12 1.02 5.35
CA GLU A 185 -11.97 1.15 6.53
C GLU A 185 -12.26 2.62 6.89
N LYS A 186 -11.28 3.52 6.73
CA LYS A 186 -11.49 4.96 6.93
C LYS A 186 -12.53 5.50 5.96
N ARG A 187 -12.39 5.21 4.66
CA ARG A 187 -13.32 5.68 3.61
C ARG A 187 -14.71 5.07 3.75
N LYS A 188 -14.80 3.82 4.17
CA LYS A 188 -16.07 3.16 4.48
C LYS A 188 -16.80 3.89 5.61
N ARG A 189 -16.11 4.22 6.71
CA ARG A 189 -16.71 4.99 7.83
C ARG A 189 -17.13 6.40 7.40
N GLU A 190 -16.27 7.12 6.68
CA GLU A 190 -16.61 8.46 6.15
C GLU A 190 -17.88 8.42 5.29
N HIS A 191 -18.05 7.37 4.48
CA HIS A 191 -19.25 7.20 3.66
C HIS A 191 -20.48 6.79 4.48
N GLU A 192 -20.33 5.93 5.48
CA GLU A 192 -21.39 5.58 6.42
C GLU A 192 -21.87 6.81 7.20
N ASP A 193 -20.94 7.66 7.66
CA ASP A 193 -21.22 8.92 8.36
C ASP A 193 -21.96 9.91 7.44
N GLU A 194 -21.52 10.07 6.19
CA GLU A 194 -22.18 10.91 5.18
C GLU A 194 -23.61 10.44 4.92
N ILE A 195 -23.84 9.13 4.82
CA ILE A 195 -25.19 8.56 4.67
C ILE A 195 -26.06 8.93 5.88
N ILE A 196 -25.54 8.75 7.10
CA ILE A 196 -26.27 9.06 8.34
C ILE A 196 -26.61 10.55 8.41
N GLU A 197 -25.67 11.44 8.09
CA GLU A 197 -25.89 12.89 8.06
C GLU A 197 -26.98 13.27 7.05
N ASN A 198 -26.90 12.76 5.82
CA ASN A 198 -27.90 13.02 4.79
C ASN A 198 -29.30 12.54 5.20
N TYR A 199 -29.42 11.37 5.83
CA TYR A 199 -30.71 10.87 6.35
C TYR A 199 -31.24 11.75 7.49
N ARG A 200 -30.35 12.21 8.38
CA ARG A 200 -30.73 13.11 9.48
C ARG A 200 -31.27 14.43 8.95
N ASP A 201 -30.60 15.02 7.97
CA ASP A 201 -31.02 16.29 7.35
C ASP A 201 -32.36 16.15 6.64
N TYR A 202 -32.55 15.04 5.90
CA TYR A 202 -33.84 14.72 5.27
C TYR A 202 -34.98 14.64 6.30
N ILE A 203 -34.76 13.92 7.42
CA ILE A 203 -35.77 13.81 8.48
C ILE A 203 -36.08 15.19 9.07
N ILE A 204 -35.07 16.03 9.33
CA ILE A 204 -35.26 17.38 9.86
C ILE A 204 -36.06 18.25 8.89
N GLU A 205 -35.80 18.18 7.58
CA GLU A 205 -36.56 18.91 6.57
C GLU A 205 -38.02 18.47 6.52
N GLU A 206 -38.30 17.17 6.53
CA GLU A 206 -39.67 16.65 6.52
C GLU A 206 -40.45 17.04 7.78
N TYR A 207 -39.80 17.02 8.96
CA TYR A 207 -40.40 17.52 10.19
C TYR A 207 -40.76 19.01 10.10
N LYS A 208 -39.85 19.86 9.59
CA LYS A 208 -40.13 21.29 9.41
C LYS A 208 -41.36 21.52 8.50
N LYS A 209 -41.40 20.86 7.34
CA LYS A 209 -42.55 20.94 6.41
C LYS A 209 -43.86 20.52 7.08
N SER A 210 -43.85 19.44 7.87
CA SER A 210 -45.04 18.97 8.57
C SER A 210 -45.55 19.99 9.61
N THR A 211 -44.64 20.62 10.36
CA THR A 211 -45.00 21.62 11.39
C THR A 211 -45.48 22.95 10.80
N GLU A 212 -44.98 23.33 9.63
CA GLU A 212 -45.46 24.53 8.91
C GLU A 212 -46.82 24.28 8.24
N SER A 213 -47.08 23.06 7.74
CA SER A 213 -48.38 22.67 7.19
C SER A 213 -49.48 22.56 8.25
N THR A 214 -49.15 22.39 9.53
CA THR A 214 -50.11 22.25 10.63
C THR A 214 -50.44 23.60 11.30
N ARG A 215 -49.84 24.71 10.83
CA ARG A 215 -50.00 26.06 11.39
C ARG A 215 -51.08 26.93 10.72
N TRP A 216 -51.94 26.34 9.89
CA TRP A 216 -53.07 27.00 9.23
C TRP A 216 -54.40 26.43 9.67
#